data_AF-A0A2E0UZE3-F1
#
_entry.id   AF-A0A2E0UZE3-F1
#
_cell.length_a   1.000
_cell.length_b   1.000
_cell.length_c   1.000
_cell.angle_alpha   90.00
_cell.angle_beta   90.00
_cell.angle_gamma   90.00
#
_symmetry.space_group_name_H-M   'P 1'
#
loop_
_entity.id
_entity.type
_entity.pdbx_description
1 polymer ?
#
loop_
_entity_poly.entity_id
_entity_poly.type
_entity_poly.pdbx_seq_one_letter_code
_entity_poly.pdbx_strand_id
1 'polypeptide(L)'
;MDWNYVNYRWGQAMILKLPFKPEQPLSGLVLQSWVKEFINNERKVMALFLVSLVRVAANVLSFLVIINVILSYVMSPYHPVRETMDRILEPFLGPIRRIMPKTGMFDFSPIVLIILIQIVETILVILFSSLR
;
A
#
# COMPACT_ATOMS: atom_id res chain seq x y z
N MET A 1 -19.58 -1.66 -54.22
CA MET A 1 -19.80 -1.12 -52.86
C MET A 1 -18.41 -0.88 -52.28
N ASP A 2 -17.93 0.35 -52.43
CA ASP A 2 -16.54 0.73 -52.19
C ASP A 2 -16.32 0.99 -50.69
N TRP A 3 -15.41 0.21 -50.10
CA TRP A 3 -15.02 0.30 -48.69
C TRP A 3 -14.25 1.59 -48.33
N ASN A 4 -13.94 2.46 -49.30
CA ASN A 4 -13.14 3.67 -49.09
C ASN A 4 -13.89 4.89 -48.54
N TYR A 5 -15.23 4.88 -48.46
CA TYR A 5 -15.98 6.08 -48.02
C TYR A 5 -16.34 6.11 -46.54
N VAL A 6 -16.26 4.99 -45.81
CA VAL A 6 -16.74 4.91 -44.42
C VAL A 6 -15.65 5.29 -43.39
N ASN A 7 -14.38 5.33 -43.77
CA ASN A 7 -13.30 5.37 -42.76
C ASN A 7 -12.68 6.76 -42.47
N TYR A 8 -13.07 7.81 -43.19
CA TYR A 8 -12.44 9.13 -43.03
C TYR A 8 -13.00 9.99 -41.88
N ARG A 9 -14.25 9.79 -41.45
CA ARG A 9 -14.86 10.62 -40.39
C ARG A 9 -14.48 10.20 -38.97
N TRP A 10 -14.06 8.95 -38.76
CA TRP A 10 -13.73 8.44 -37.42
C TRP A 10 -12.25 8.03 -37.26
N GLY A 11 -11.55 7.64 -38.34
CA GLY A 11 -10.15 7.21 -38.28
C GLY A 11 -9.15 8.37 -38.07
N GLN A 12 -9.36 9.51 -38.72
CA GLN A 12 -8.40 10.63 -38.68
C GLN A 12 -8.43 11.40 -37.34
N ALA A 13 -9.59 11.49 -36.70
CA ALA A 13 -9.72 12.10 -35.37
C ALA A 13 -9.04 11.27 -34.27
N MET A 14 -8.88 9.96 -34.49
CA MET A 14 -8.15 9.05 -33.60
C MET A 14 -6.64 9.11 -33.85
N ILE A 15 -6.20 9.27 -35.10
CA ILE A 15 -4.78 9.36 -35.49
C ILE A 15 -4.14 10.70 -35.05
N LEU A 16 -4.90 11.80 -35.02
CA LEU A 16 -4.41 13.13 -34.63
C LEU A 16 -4.10 13.31 -33.13
N LYS A 17 -4.51 12.37 -32.28
CA LYS A 17 -4.17 12.36 -30.84
C LYS A 17 -3.04 11.39 -30.50
N LEU A 18 -2.56 10.63 -31.47
CA LEU A 18 -1.37 9.82 -31.30
C LEU A 18 -0.14 10.74 -31.48
N PRO A 19 0.85 10.71 -30.57
CA PRO A 19 2.08 11.49 -30.73
C PRO A 19 2.95 11.02 -31.91
N PHE A 20 2.44 10.13 -32.76
CA PHE A 20 3.22 9.37 -33.72
C PHE A 20 2.78 9.63 -35.16
N LYS A 21 3.65 10.28 -35.94
CA LYS A 21 3.47 10.51 -37.38
C LYS A 21 4.04 9.28 -38.13
N PRO A 22 3.25 8.57 -38.97
CA PRO A 22 3.58 7.23 -39.49
C PRO A 22 4.73 7.19 -40.52
N GLU A 23 5.34 8.33 -40.85
CA GLU A 23 6.35 8.45 -41.91
C GLU A 23 7.79 8.43 -41.40
N GLN A 24 8.02 8.43 -40.08
CA GLN A 24 9.36 8.31 -39.54
C GLN A 24 9.67 6.84 -39.22
N PRO A 25 10.75 6.25 -39.76
CA PRO A 25 11.18 4.93 -39.32
C PRO A 25 11.46 5.06 -37.84
N LEU A 26 10.74 4.28 -37.03
CA LEU A 26 10.99 4.10 -35.61
C LEU A 26 12.42 3.58 -35.47
N SER A 27 13.39 4.50 -35.42
CA SER A 27 14.79 4.14 -35.16
C SER A 27 14.82 3.28 -33.91
N GLY A 28 15.69 2.27 -33.85
CA GLY A 28 15.75 1.35 -32.72
C GLY A 28 15.83 2.09 -31.37
N LEU A 29 16.40 3.29 -31.34
CA LEU A 29 16.47 4.17 -30.17
C LEU A 29 15.09 4.62 -29.65
N VAL A 30 14.15 4.97 -30.52
CA VAL A 30 12.80 5.39 -30.12
C VAL A 30 12.05 4.21 -29.51
N LEU A 31 12.05 3.05 -30.17
CA LEU A 31 11.42 1.83 -29.65
C LEU A 31 11.99 1.41 -28.29
N GLN A 32 13.31 1.45 -28.13
CA GLN A 32 13.96 1.13 -26.87
C GLN A 32 13.61 2.13 -25.77
N SER A 33 13.42 3.40 -26.10
CA SER A 33 12.95 4.43 -25.16
C SER A 33 11.52 4.15 -24.70
N TRP A 34 10.59 3.92 -25.64
CA TRP A 34 9.18 3.62 -25.32
C TRP A 34 9.04 2.36 -24.47
N VAL A 35 9.77 1.30 -24.81
CA VAL A 35 9.75 0.04 -24.04
C VAL A 35 10.27 0.27 -22.62
N LYS A 36 11.39 0.99 -22.45
CA LYS A 36 11.93 1.30 -21.12
C LYS A 36 10.98 2.17 -20.30
N GLU A 37 10.34 3.15 -20.92
CA GLU A 37 9.37 4.02 -20.25
C GLU A 37 8.13 3.23 -19.82
N PHE A 38 7.60 2.38 -20.70
CA PHE A 38 6.48 1.50 -20.40
C PHE A 38 6.79 0.59 -19.21
N ILE A 39 7.90 -0.15 -19.25
CA ILE A 39 8.33 -1.04 -18.16
C ILE A 39 8.52 -0.26 -16.85
N ASN A 40 9.14 0.91 -16.91
CA ASN A 40 9.34 1.73 -15.70
C ASN A 40 8.03 2.25 -15.11
N ASN A 41 7.03 2.55 -15.95
CA ASN A 41 5.72 2.98 -15.46
C ASN A 41 4.97 1.84 -14.80
N GLU A 42 4.96 0.64 -15.37
CA GLU A 42 4.35 -0.54 -14.75
C GLU A 42 5.00 -0.86 -13.40
N ARG A 43 6.34 -0.82 -13.33
CA ARG A 43 7.10 -1.00 -12.09
C ARG A 43 6.71 0.01 -11.01
N LYS A 44 6.55 1.29 -11.38
CA LYS A 44 6.09 2.33 -10.43
C LYS A 44 4.68 2.04 -9.91
N VAL A 45 3.76 1.68 -10.79
CA VAL A 45 2.38 1.36 -10.39
C VAL A 45 2.35 0.20 -9.42
N MET A 46 3.12 -0.87 -9.69
CA MET A 46 3.24 -2.02 -8.79
C MET A 46 3.83 -1.62 -7.43
N ALA A 47 4.90 -0.83 -7.41
CA ALA A 47 5.51 -0.35 -6.17
C ALA A 47 4.54 0.50 -5.34
N LEU A 48 3.78 1.39 -5.98
CA LEU A 48 2.77 2.21 -5.32
C LEU A 48 1.64 1.35 -4.73
N PHE A 49 1.23 0.30 -5.43
CA PHE A 49 0.23 -0.65 -4.92
C PHE A 49 0.73 -1.35 -3.64
N LEU A 50 1.97 -1.86 -3.63
CA LEU A 50 2.58 -2.49 -2.45
C LEU A 50 2.69 -1.52 -1.27
N VAL A 51 3.14 -0.28 -1.53
CA VAL A 51 3.18 0.78 -0.52
C VAL A 51 1.79 1.03 0.07
N SER A 52 0.76 1.09 -0.76
CA SER A 52 -0.62 1.27 -0.30
C SER A 52 -1.08 0.12 0.61
N LEU A 53 -0.79 -1.12 0.25
CA LEU A 53 -1.12 -2.29 1.07
C LEU A 53 -0.47 -2.24 2.45
N VAL A 54 0.83 -1.90 2.51
CA VAL A 54 1.54 -1.75 3.79
C VAL A 54 0.89 -0.68 4.65
N ARG A 55 0.57 0.48 4.08
CA ARG A 55 -0.07 1.59 4.80
C ARG A 55 -1.44 1.19 5.36
N VAL A 56 -2.26 0.52 4.54
CA VAL A 56 -3.58 0.04 4.97
C VAL A 56 -3.44 -0.98 6.11
N ALA A 57 -2.53 -1.94 5.99
CA ALA A 57 -2.29 -2.93 7.04
C ALA A 57 -1.80 -2.29 8.35
N ALA A 58 -0.85 -1.35 8.28
CA ALA A 58 -0.35 -0.62 9.44
C ALA A 58 -1.46 0.20 10.14
N ASN A 59 -2.30 0.87 9.35
CA ASN A 59 -3.45 1.63 9.86
C ASN A 59 -4.46 0.71 10.55
N VAL A 60 -4.87 -0.37 9.88
CA VAL A 60 -5.82 -1.34 10.45
C VAL A 60 -5.29 -1.91 11.76
N LEU A 61 -4.04 -2.34 11.80
CA LEU A 61 -3.45 -2.88 13.03
C LEU A 61 -3.37 -1.83 14.14
N SER A 62 -2.99 -0.59 13.82
CA SER A 62 -2.98 0.52 14.79
C SER A 62 -4.38 0.79 15.34
N PHE A 63 -5.41 0.79 14.50
CA PHE A 63 -6.80 0.94 14.94
C PHE A 63 -7.25 -0.21 15.83
N LEU A 64 -6.91 -1.46 15.51
CA LEU A 64 -7.21 -2.60 16.37
C LEU A 64 -6.59 -2.46 17.76
N VAL A 65 -5.35 -1.97 17.83
CA VAL A 65 -4.68 -1.69 19.12
C VAL A 65 -5.40 -0.60 19.89
N ILE A 66 -5.79 0.50 19.24
CA ILE A 66 -6.56 1.58 19.87
C ILE A 66 -7.92 1.07 20.38
N ILE A 67 -8.64 0.31 19.56
CA ILE A 67 -9.92 -0.29 19.94
C ILE A 67 -9.72 -1.21 21.14
N ASN A 68 -8.68 -2.05 21.15
CA ASN A 68 -8.38 -2.92 22.28
C ASN A 68 -8.15 -2.13 23.57
N VAL A 69 -7.40 -1.02 23.51
CA VAL A 69 -7.20 -0.13 24.66
C VAL A 69 -8.54 0.43 25.14
N ILE A 70 -9.38 0.95 24.24
CA ILE A 70 -10.71 1.47 24.62
C ILE A 70 -11.57 0.38 25.25
N LEU A 71 -11.64 -0.80 24.64
CA LEU A 71 -12.37 -1.96 25.16
C LEU A 71 -11.83 -2.38 26.54
N SER A 72 -10.55 -2.21 26.79
CA SER A 72 -9.93 -2.57 28.08
C SER A 72 -10.44 -1.72 29.25
N TYR A 73 -10.81 -0.45 28.99
CA TYR A 73 -11.38 0.47 29.97
C TYR A 73 -12.90 0.36 30.09
N VAL A 74 -13.60 0.02 29.00
CA VAL A 74 -15.07 0.04 28.95
C VAL A 74 -15.68 -1.34 29.29
N MET A 75 -15.02 -2.44 28.94
CA MET A 75 -15.58 -3.79 29.06
C MET A 75 -14.82 -4.66 30.05
N SER A 76 -15.51 -5.63 30.66
CA SER A 76 -14.88 -6.66 31.50
C SER A 76 -13.88 -7.52 30.72
N PRO A 77 -12.74 -7.93 31.32
CA PRO A 77 -11.77 -8.84 30.70
C PRO A 77 -12.38 -10.16 30.17
N TYR A 78 -13.46 -10.62 30.79
CA TYR A 78 -14.13 -11.88 30.43
C TYR A 78 -15.15 -11.73 29.29
N HIS A 79 -15.30 -10.54 28.72
CA HIS A 79 -16.24 -10.32 27.61
C HIS A 79 -15.71 -10.96 26.32
N PRO A 80 -16.49 -11.77 25.58
CA PRO A 80 -16.01 -12.53 24.42
C PRO A 80 -15.34 -11.67 23.33
N VAL A 81 -15.83 -10.45 23.11
CA VAL A 81 -15.25 -9.51 22.15
C VAL A 81 -13.88 -9.04 22.60
N ARG A 82 -13.70 -8.76 23.91
CA ARG A 82 -12.41 -8.33 24.46
C ARG A 82 -11.42 -9.48 24.42
N GLU A 83 -11.83 -10.68 24.82
CA GLU A 83 -10.98 -11.87 24.76
C GLU A 83 -10.52 -12.19 23.33
N THR A 84 -11.42 -12.09 22.35
CA THR A 84 -11.06 -12.26 20.94
C THR A 84 -10.01 -11.24 20.51
N MET A 85 -10.19 -9.97 20.89
CA MET A 85 -9.26 -8.90 20.53
C MET A 85 -7.90 -9.06 21.20
N ASP A 86 -7.89 -9.45 22.48
CA ASP A 86 -6.66 -9.76 23.23
C ASP A 86 -5.92 -10.93 22.55
N ARG A 87 -6.61 -12.00 22.16
CA ARG A 87 -6.01 -13.15 21.45
C ARG A 87 -5.41 -12.76 20.09
N ILE A 88 -6.06 -11.86 19.35
CA ILE A 88 -5.55 -11.37 18.06
C ILE A 88 -4.27 -10.55 18.25
N LEU A 89 -4.23 -9.71 19.30
CA LEU A 89 -3.12 -8.79 19.51
C LEU A 89 -2.00 -9.36 20.39
N GLU A 90 -2.23 -10.45 21.12
CA GLU A 90 -1.26 -11.07 22.02
C GLU A 90 0.06 -11.47 21.34
N PRO A 91 0.10 -11.99 20.10
CA PRO A 91 1.36 -12.26 19.41
C PRO A 91 2.25 -11.02 19.22
N PHE A 92 1.65 -9.83 19.19
CA PHE A 92 2.33 -8.55 19.02
C PHE A 92 2.60 -7.86 20.37
N LEU A 93 1.60 -7.82 21.26
CA LEU A 93 1.70 -7.18 22.57
C LEU A 93 2.50 -8.02 23.57
N GLY A 94 2.37 -9.34 23.55
CA GLY A 94 3.03 -10.27 24.48
C GLY A 94 4.55 -10.13 24.50
N PRO A 95 5.26 -10.13 23.35
CA PRO A 95 6.70 -9.87 23.32
C PRO A 95 7.09 -8.50 23.89
N ILE A 96 6.30 -7.46 23.61
CA ILE A 96 6.56 -6.11 24.11
C ILE A 96 6.39 -6.06 25.63
N ARG A 97 5.32 -6.67 26.16
CA ARG A 97 5.05 -6.78 27.60
C ARG A 97 6.16 -7.52 28.36
N ARG A 98 6.86 -8.45 27.71
CA ARG A 98 8.00 -9.17 28.32
C ARG A 98 9.25 -8.31 28.44
N ILE A 99 9.43 -7.34 27.55
CA ILE A 99 10.60 -6.44 27.53
C ILE A 99 10.36 -5.20 28.40
N MET A 100 9.12 -4.73 28.43
CA MET A 100 8.74 -3.56 29.22
C MET A 100 8.87 -3.82 30.72
N PRO A 101 9.36 -2.85 31.51
CA PRO A 101 9.31 -2.93 32.96
C PRO A 101 7.86 -3.08 33.41
N LYS A 102 7.62 -3.84 34.48
CA LYS A 102 6.28 -4.02 35.05
C LYS A 102 5.77 -2.68 35.59
N THR A 103 5.02 -1.93 34.78
CA THR A 103 4.52 -0.57 35.07
C THR A 103 3.33 -0.53 36.02
N GLY A 104 3.18 -1.53 36.88
CA GLY A 104 2.06 -1.64 37.82
C GLY A 104 0.73 -1.86 37.10
N MET A 105 -0.23 -0.95 37.30
CA MET A 105 -1.61 -1.09 36.83
C MET A 105 -1.82 -0.66 35.36
N PHE A 106 -0.88 0.10 34.79
CA PHE A 106 -1.00 0.63 33.43
C PHE A 106 -0.15 -0.16 32.45
N ASP A 107 -0.78 -0.63 31.36
CA ASP A 107 -0.11 -1.30 30.26
C ASP A 107 0.24 -0.28 29.16
N PHE A 108 1.53 0.06 29.04
CA PHE A 108 2.04 0.95 27.99
C PHE A 108 2.43 0.20 26.71
N SER A 109 2.35 -1.14 26.69
CA SER A 109 2.69 -1.92 25.50
C SER A 109 1.86 -1.57 24.24
N PRO A 110 0.58 -1.14 24.32
CA PRO A 110 -0.16 -0.70 23.14
C PRO A 110 0.45 0.52 22.46
N ILE A 111 0.94 1.49 23.23
CA ILE A 111 1.60 2.69 22.69
C ILE A 111 2.89 2.31 22.00
N VAL A 112 3.70 1.47 22.64
CA VAL A 112 4.95 0.97 22.07
C VAL A 112 4.68 0.20 20.77
N LEU A 113 3.63 -0.62 20.74
CA LEU A 113 3.24 -1.35 19.53
C LEU A 113 2.86 -0.40 18.39
N ILE A 114 2.06 0.64 18.66
CA ILE A 114 1.69 1.64 17.63
C ILE A 114 2.93 2.33 17.06
N ILE A 115 3.90 2.70 17.92
CA ILE A 115 5.16 3.31 17.48
C ILE A 115 5.95 2.34 16.60
N LEU A 116 6.07 1.07 17.01
CA LEU A 116 6.77 0.05 16.22
C LEU A 116 6.10 -0.17 14.86
N ILE A 117 4.77 -0.19 14.81
CA ILE A 117 4.02 -0.31 13.55
C ILE A 117 4.36 0.85 12.62
N GLN A 118 4.36 2.10 13.11
CA GLN A 118 4.70 3.27 12.29
C GLN A 118 6.16 3.25 11.80
N ILE A 119 7.09 2.81 12.64
CA ILE A 119 8.50 2.65 12.25
C ILE A 119 8.63 1.61 11.15
N VAL A 120 8.02 0.43 11.33
CA VAL A 120 8.06 -0.66 10.34
C VAL A 120 7.40 -0.23 9.04
N GLU A 121 6.24 0.42 9.09
CA GLU A 121 5.57 1.00 7.93
C GLU A 121 6.51 1.95 7.18
N THR A 122 7.12 2.90 7.89
CA THR A 122 8.03 3.88 7.29
C THR A 122 9.20 3.21 6.60
N ILE A 123 9.84 2.22 7.26
CA ILE A 123 10.96 1.47 6.69
C ILE A 123 10.53 0.72 5.43
N LEU A 124 9.39 0.04 5.45
CA LEU A 124 8.88 -0.72 4.31
C LEU A 124 8.51 0.21 3.14
N VAL A 125 7.90 1.36 3.42
CA VAL A 125 7.57 2.36 2.40
C VAL A 125 8.84 2.91 1.77
N ILE A 126 9.86 3.25 2.57
CA ILE A 126 11.16 3.71 2.06
C ILE A 126 11.78 2.63 1.18
N LEU A 127 11.82 1.39 1.66
CA LEU A 127 12.37 0.26 0.91
C LEU A 127 11.69 0.10 -0.46
N PHE A 128 10.36 0.04 -0.50
CA PHE A 128 9.63 -0.09 -1.76
C PHE A 128 9.74 1.14 -2.66
N SER A 129 9.81 2.33 -2.08
CA SER A 129 10.02 3.57 -2.84
C SER A 129 11.42 3.67 -3.43
N SER A 130 12.42 3.05 -2.81
CA SER A 130 13.81 3.03 -3.30
C SER A 130 14.00 2.10 -4.51
N LEU A 131 13.06 1.18 -4.76
CA LEU A 131 13.09 0.25 -5.89
C LEU A 131 12.51 0.85 -7.19
N ARG A 132 12.02 2.10 -7.13
CA ARG A 132 11.50 2.89 -8.26
C ARG A 132 12.62 3.40 -9.16
#